data_AF-A0A225D180-F1
#
_entry.id   AF-A0A225D180-F1
#
_cell.length_a   1.000
_cell.length_b   1.000
_cell.length_c   1.000
_cell.angle_alpha   90.00
_cell.angle_beta   90.00
_cell.angle_gamma   90.00
#
_symmetry.space_group_name_H-M   'P 1'
#
loop_
_entity.id
_entity.type
_entity.pdbx_description
1 polymer ?
#
loop_
_entity_poly.entity_id
_entity_poly.type
_entity_poly.pdbx_seq_one_letter_code
_entity_poly.pdbx_strand_id
1 'polypeptide(L)'
;MTNGDRTAQEVLADQFKLTADLCTMTGEYHRLLQRVAATGFARQLAEDGPEPDLIDAEKAELAAQLAAESCDLRIKDLEHRLNALARELAELR
;
A
#
# COMPACT_ATOMS: atom_id res chain seq x y z
N MET A 1 6.50 34.00 8.37
CA MET A 1 5.52 33.09 7.75
C MET A 1 4.46 32.81 8.79
N THR A 2 3.23 33.23 8.54
CA THR A 2 2.14 33.20 9.52
C THR A 2 1.83 31.76 9.93
N ASN A 3 2.16 31.41 11.17
CA ASN A 3 1.60 30.27 11.89
C ASN A 3 0.10 30.56 12.12
N GLY A 4 -0.70 30.45 11.07
CA GLY A 4 -2.16 30.45 11.19
C GLY A 4 -2.58 29.02 11.44
N ASP A 5 -3.28 28.79 12.55
CA ASP A 5 -3.92 27.50 12.82
C ASP A 5 -4.75 27.09 11.59
N ARG A 6 -4.60 25.83 11.18
CA ARG A 6 -5.33 25.30 10.03
C ARG A 6 -6.82 25.33 10.31
N THR A 7 -7.58 25.70 9.30
CA THR A 7 -9.05 25.70 9.37
C THR A 7 -9.60 24.28 9.25
N ALA A 8 -10.79 24.04 9.81
CA ALA A 8 -11.47 22.75 9.67
C ALA A 8 -11.71 22.36 8.20
N GLN A 9 -11.89 23.34 7.30
CA GLN A 9 -12.04 23.10 5.86
C GLN A 9 -10.76 22.56 5.23
N GLU A 10 -9.59 23.09 5.61
CA GLU A 10 -8.28 22.61 5.12
C GLU A 10 -7.99 21.19 5.61
N VAL A 11 -8.35 20.88 6.87
CA VAL A 11 -8.19 19.52 7.42
C VAL A 11 -9.10 18.52 6.71
N LEU A 12 -10.37 18.88 6.47
CA LEU A 12 -11.30 18.05 5.71
C LEU A 12 -10.85 17.82 4.26
N ALA A 13 -10.32 18.85 3.58
CA ALA A 13 -9.80 18.73 2.23
C ALA A 13 -8.65 17.69 2.16
N ASP A 14 -7.74 17.72 3.14
CA ASP A 14 -6.67 16.72 3.23
C ASP A 14 -7.18 15.32 3.56
N GLN A 15 -8.20 15.18 4.41
CA GLN A 15 -8.83 13.88 4.68
C GLN A 15 -9.44 13.28 3.41
N PHE A 16 -10.13 14.08 2.59
CA PHE A 16 -10.68 13.61 1.33
C PHE A 16 -9.59 13.15 0.37
N LYS A 17 -8.48 13.91 0.28
CA LYS A 17 -7.33 13.54 -0.54
C LYS A 17 -6.70 12.23 -0.09
N LEU A 18 -6.39 12.09 1.21
CA LEU A 18 -5.82 10.85 1.74
C LEU A 18 -6.76 9.66 1.57
N THR A 19 -8.07 9.86 1.69
CA THR A 19 -9.06 8.81 1.47
C THR A 19 -9.06 8.35 0.01
N ALA A 20 -8.98 9.28 -0.96
CA ALA A 20 -8.87 8.94 -2.38
C ALA A 20 -7.57 8.18 -2.69
N ASP A 21 -6.45 8.60 -2.10
CA ASP A 21 -5.16 7.91 -2.22
C ASP A 21 -5.24 6.50 -1.64
N LEU A 22 -5.86 6.32 -0.46
CA LEU A 22 -6.12 5.02 0.15
C LEU A 22 -6.98 4.10 -0.72
N CYS A 23 -8.06 4.61 -1.32
CA CYS A 23 -8.88 3.84 -2.26
C CYS A 23 -8.06 3.34 -3.46
N THR A 24 -7.18 4.18 -3.98
CA THR A 24 -6.30 3.80 -5.10
C THR A 24 -5.29 2.74 -4.66
N MET A 25 -4.62 2.97 -3.53
CA MET A 25 -3.58 2.07 -3.02
C MET A 25 -4.12 0.71 -2.62
N THR A 26 -5.30 0.66 -1.98
CA THR A 26 -5.95 -0.62 -1.65
C THR A 26 -6.30 -1.40 -2.92
N GLY A 27 -6.77 -0.75 -3.98
CA GLY A 27 -6.98 -1.40 -5.28
C GLY A 27 -5.70 -1.97 -5.89
N GLU A 28 -4.60 -1.22 -5.82
CA GLU A 28 -3.28 -1.70 -6.26
C GLU A 28 -2.77 -2.88 -5.42
N TYR A 29 -2.95 -2.80 -4.10
CA TYR A 29 -2.56 -3.87 -3.18
C TYR A 29 -3.26 -5.19 -3.50
N HIS A 30 -4.56 -5.17 -3.80
CA HIS A 30 -5.28 -6.37 -4.24
C HIS A 30 -4.68 -7.00 -5.50
N ARG A 31 -4.25 -6.18 -6.47
CA ARG A 31 -3.58 -6.67 -7.69
C ARG A 31 -2.21 -7.27 -7.37
N LEU A 32 -1.48 -6.66 -6.44
CA LEU A 32 -0.19 -7.18 -5.98
C LEU A 32 -0.36 -8.52 -5.26
N LEU A 33 -1.38 -8.69 -4.41
CA LEU A 33 -1.69 -9.97 -3.76
C LEU A 33 -2.02 -11.07 -4.79
N GLN A 34 -2.80 -10.74 -5.82
CA GLN A 34 -3.07 -11.67 -6.93
C GLN A 34 -1.77 -12.07 -7.64
N ARG A 35 -0.86 -11.11 -7.85
CA ARG A 35 0.46 -11.37 -8.45
C ARG A 35 1.32 -12.26 -7.58
N VAL A 36 1.38 -12.02 -6.26
CA VAL A 36 2.09 -12.87 -5.29
C VAL A 36 1.59 -14.31 -5.37
N ALA A 37 0.27 -14.51 -5.39
CA ALA A 37 -0.32 -15.83 -5.54
C ALA A 37 0.09 -16.48 -6.88
N ALA A 38 0.00 -15.74 -7.98
CA ALA A 38 0.37 -16.25 -9.30
C ALA A 38 1.85 -16.64 -9.39
N THR A 39 2.76 -15.84 -8.81
CA THR A 39 4.19 -16.17 -8.78
C THR A 39 4.50 -17.34 -7.87
N GLY A 40 3.80 -17.49 -6.74
CA GLY A 40 3.93 -18.66 -5.87
C GLY A 40 3.51 -19.96 -6.58
N PHE A 41 2.42 -19.93 -7.35
CA PHE A 41 2.04 -21.05 -8.20
C PHE A 41 3.08 -21.34 -9.28
N ALA A 42 3.62 -20.31 -9.93
CA ALA A 42 4.66 -20.48 -10.94
C ALA A 42 5.93 -21.13 -10.37
N ARG A 43 6.35 -20.73 -9.17
CA ARG A 43 7.47 -21.36 -8.45
C ARG A 43 7.19 -22.84 -8.16
N GLN A 44 6.01 -23.16 -7.65
CA GLN A 44 5.60 -24.55 -7.38
C GLN A 44 5.64 -25.42 -8.64
N LEU A 45 5.18 -24.92 -9.78
CA LEU A 45 5.23 -25.64 -11.05
C LEU A 45 6.67 -25.86 -11.56
N ALA A 46 7.60 -24.99 -11.17
CA ALA A 46 9.01 -25.08 -11.55
C ALA A 46 9.82 -26.02 -10.63
N GLU A 47 9.27 -26.52 -9.52
CA GLU A 47 9.99 -27.37 -8.56
C GLU A 47 10.50 -28.68 -9.18
N ASP A 48 9.75 -29.25 -10.13
CA ASP A 48 10.13 -30.46 -10.86
C ASP A 48 10.89 -30.14 -12.18
N GLY A 49 11.13 -28.86 -12.46
CA GLY A 49 11.74 -28.37 -13.69
C GLY A 49 13.26 -28.18 -13.63
N PRO A 50 13.87 -27.64 -14.70
CA PRO A 50 15.27 -27.23 -14.70
C PRO A 50 15.56 -26.17 -13.62
N GLU A 51 16.70 -26.32 -12.94
CA GLU A 51 17.14 -25.41 -11.87
C GLU A 51 17.10 -23.91 -12.24
N PRO A 52 17.48 -23.48 -13.46
CA PRO A 52 17.36 -22.07 -13.85
C PRO A 52 15.92 -21.52 -13.80
N ASP A 53 14.93 -22.34 -14.17
CA ASP A 53 13.53 -21.93 -14.20
C ASP A 53 12.98 -21.76 -12.78
N LEU A 54 13.40 -22.63 -11.85
CA LEU A 54 13.08 -22.52 -10.43
C LEU A 54 13.66 -21.23 -9.83
N ILE A 55 14.94 -20.95 -10.10
CA ILE A 55 15.62 -19.74 -9.63
C ILE A 55 14.91 -18.47 -10.11
N ASP A 56 14.51 -18.42 -11.38
CA ASP A 56 13.84 -17.24 -11.92
C ASP A 56 12.40 -17.11 -11.38
N ALA A 57 11.70 -18.21 -11.14
CA ALA A 57 10.40 -18.21 -10.48
C ALA A 57 10.49 -17.73 -9.01
N GLU A 58 11.52 -18.15 -8.26
CA GLU A 58 11.80 -17.68 -6.90
C GLU A 58 12.06 -16.17 -6.85
N LYS A 59 12.88 -15.65 -7.78
CA LYS A 59 13.11 -14.20 -7.89
C LYS A 59 11.83 -13.44 -8.18
N ALA A 60 10.99 -13.97 -9.08
CA ALA A 60 9.72 -13.34 -9.43
C ALA A 60 8.75 -13.32 -8.24
N GLU A 61 8.69 -14.40 -7.47
CA GLU A 61 7.90 -14.48 -6.24
C GLU A 61 8.39 -13.48 -5.20
N LEU A 62 9.70 -13.45 -4.92
CA LEU A 62 10.29 -12.51 -3.97
C LEU A 62 10.02 -11.05 -4.36
N ALA A 63 10.18 -10.72 -5.65
CA ALA A 63 9.90 -9.38 -6.15
C ALA A 63 8.43 -8.99 -5.99
N ALA A 64 7.50 -9.92 -6.20
CA ALA A 64 6.07 -9.69 -5.99
C ALA A 64 5.74 -9.48 -4.51
N GLN A 65 6.33 -10.28 -3.62
CA GLN A 65 6.16 -10.16 -2.16
C GLN A 65 6.66 -8.80 -1.65
N LEU A 66 7.88 -8.41 -2.02
CA LEU A 66 8.45 -7.11 -1.63
C LEU A 66 7.62 -5.93 -2.12
N ALA A 67 7.07 -6.02 -3.35
CA ALA A 67 6.18 -4.99 -3.87
C ALA A 67 4.86 -4.90 -3.06
N ALA A 68 4.27 -6.04 -2.70
CA ALA A 68 3.07 -6.09 -1.88
C ALA A 68 3.32 -5.54 -0.47
N GLU A 69 4.41 -5.94 0.18
CA GLU A 69 4.81 -5.44 1.50
C GLU A 69 5.06 -3.93 1.49
N SER A 70 5.75 -3.42 0.45
CA SER A 70 5.98 -1.99 0.29
C SER A 70 4.66 -1.22 0.13
N CYS A 71 3.69 -1.78 -0.61
CA CYS A 71 2.37 -1.19 -0.76
C CYS A 71 1.59 -1.18 0.57
N ASP A 72 1.61 -2.29 1.31
CA ASP A 72 0.98 -2.39 2.64
C ASP A 72 1.55 -1.37 3.63
N LEU A 73 2.88 -1.18 3.66
CA LEU A 73 3.52 -0.15 4.49
C LEU A 73 3.04 1.26 4.13
N ARG A 74 2.84 1.56 2.84
CA ARG A 74 2.33 2.87 2.39
C ARG A 74 0.85 3.05 2.77
N ILE A 75 0.04 2.00 2.68
CA ILE A 75 -1.36 2.04 3.15
C ILE A 75 -1.40 2.36 4.65
N LYS A 76 -0.61 1.65 5.47
CA LYS A 76 -0.53 1.89 6.91
C LYS A 76 -0.08 3.31 7.27
N ASP A 77 0.87 3.88 6.53
CA ASP A 77 1.27 5.29 6.70
C ASP A 77 0.10 6.25 6.39
N LEU A 78 -0.60 6.03 5.27
CA LEU A 78 -1.75 6.87 4.90
C LEU A 78 -2.89 6.75 5.92
N GLU A 79 -3.18 5.55 6.43
CA GLU A 79 -4.15 5.34 7.50
C GLU A 79 -3.75 6.05 8.80
N HIS A 80 -2.46 6.00 9.15
CA HIS A 80 -1.94 6.72 10.31
C HIS A 80 -2.13 8.24 10.17
N ARG A 81 -1.80 8.79 8.99
CA ARG A 81 -1.98 10.21 8.68
C ARG A 81 -3.45 10.62 8.68
N LEU A 82 -4.34 9.78 8.14
CA LEU A 82 -5.78 10.03 8.17
C LEU A 82 -6.32 10.09 9.61
N ASN A 83 -5.86 9.17 10.47
CA ASN A 83 -6.20 9.17 11.90
C ASN A 83 -5.65 10.39 12.65
N ALA A 84 -4.50 10.94 12.24
CA ALA A 84 -3.97 12.17 12.79
C ALA A 84 -4.85 13.37 12.41
N LEU A 85 -5.23 13.50 11.14
CA LEU A 85 -6.16 14.56 10.70
C LEU A 85 -7.53 14.46 11.38
N ALA A 86 -8.02 13.25 11.67
CA ALA A 86 -9.26 13.07 12.41
C ALA A 86 -9.20 13.62 13.84
N ARG A 87 -8.04 13.50 14.50
CA ARG A 87 -7.80 14.12 15.82
C ARG A 87 -7.68 15.63 15.72
N GLU A 88 -6.91 16.12 14.76
CA GLU A 88 -6.77 17.56 14.48
C GLU A 88 -8.15 18.21 14.26
N LEU A 89 -9.02 17.58 13.45
CA LEU A 89 -10.38 18.08 13.20
C LEU A 89 -11.25 18.08 14.47
N ALA A 90 -11.05 17.12 15.37
CA ALA A 90 -11.79 17.06 16.64
C ALA A 90 -11.34 18.14 17.63
N GLU A 91 -10.08 18.56 17.57
CA GLU A 91 -9.51 19.65 18.39
C GLU A 91 -9.92 21.05 17.88
N LEU A 92 -10.31 21.16 16.60
CA LEU A 92 -10.82 22.39 15.98
C LEU A 92 -12.32 22.63 16.22
N ARG A 93 -13.02 21.70 16.89
CA ARG A 93 -14.45 21.81 17.25
C ARG A 93 -14.63 22.44 18.62
#